data_AF-A0A962U5T4-F1
#
_entry.id   AF-A0A962U5T4-F1
#
_cell.length_a   1.000
_cell.length_b   1.000
_cell.length_c   1.000
_cell.angle_alpha   90.00
_cell.angle_beta   90.00
_cell.angle_gamma   90.00
#
_symmetry.space_group_name_H-M   'P 1'
#
loop_
_entity.id
_entity.type
_entity.pdbx_description
1 polymer ?
#
loop_
_entity_poly.entity_id
_entity_poly.type
_entity_poly.pdbx_seq_one_letter_code
_entity_poly.pdbx_strand_id
1 'polypeptide(L)'
;HLCVMVTLTLMYGWSLAIIAGSLALVAVTLFGLNDWAGFAPSALVFIVLPATLTQVILGVVRAYLPKHYFVYVFVNAFFAGGLSAIVVALTATAVLLVAGAFPLHKLADNYLQILPLMFFPEAVINGWLIAIMVGYKPDWVRSFRDEEYLHGK
;
A
#
# COMPACT_ATOMS: atom_id res chain seq x y z
N HIS A 1 4.99 -7.18 -9.40
CA HIS A 1 4.93 -5.71 -9.45
C HIS A 1 4.93 -5.19 -8.02
N LEU A 2 5.66 -4.10 -7.74
CA LEU A 2 5.64 -3.44 -6.43
C LEU A 2 4.63 -2.29 -6.46
N CYS A 3 3.70 -2.24 -5.53
CA CYS A 3 2.52 -1.38 -5.64
C CYS A 3 2.82 0.04 -5.15
N VAL A 4 3.60 0.18 -4.08
CA VAL A 4 4.08 1.46 -3.51
C VAL A 4 2.93 2.44 -3.15
N MET A 5 1.70 1.93 -3.09
CA MET A 5 0.49 2.71 -2.77
C MET A 5 0.51 3.27 -1.35
N VAL A 6 1.17 2.58 -0.41
CA VAL A 6 1.36 3.09 0.96
C VAL A 6 2.19 4.37 0.93
N THR A 7 3.34 4.35 0.24
CA THR A 7 4.18 5.54 0.08
C THR A 7 3.41 6.68 -0.60
N LEU A 8 2.73 6.42 -1.72
CA LEU A 8 1.93 7.44 -2.42
C LEU A 8 0.85 8.04 -1.53
N THR A 9 0.19 7.21 -0.73
CA THR A 9 -0.88 7.64 0.19
C THR A 9 -0.34 8.51 1.32
N LEU A 10 0.84 8.19 1.85
CA LEU A 10 1.49 9.03 2.86
C LEU A 10 2.01 10.35 2.27
N MET A 11 2.53 10.32 1.04
CA MET A 11 3.05 11.50 0.37
C MET A 11 1.97 12.50 0.00
N TYR A 12 0.95 12.04 -0.72
CA TYR A 12 0.00 12.93 -1.40
C TYR A 12 -1.39 12.89 -0.77
N GLY A 13 -1.64 11.96 0.15
CA GLY A 13 -2.95 11.71 0.74
C GLY A 13 -3.78 10.73 -0.09
N TRP A 14 -4.94 10.35 0.47
CA TRP A 14 -5.80 9.30 -0.06
C TRP A 14 -6.31 9.56 -1.48
N SER A 15 -6.87 10.75 -1.73
CA SER A 15 -7.51 11.07 -3.01
C SER A 15 -6.50 11.12 -4.15
N LEU A 16 -5.36 11.78 -3.95
CA LEU A 16 -4.31 11.88 -4.96
C LEU A 16 -3.62 10.52 -5.20
N ALA A 17 -3.47 9.69 -4.18
CA ALA A 17 -2.95 8.34 -4.35
C ALA A 17 -3.89 7.47 -5.21
N ILE A 18 -5.21 7.56 -5.01
CA ILE A 18 -6.19 6.86 -5.85
C ILE A 18 -6.11 7.34 -7.30
N ILE A 19 -6.04 8.65 -7.52
CA ILE A 19 -5.92 9.21 -8.87
C ILE A 19 -4.64 8.71 -9.55
N ALA A 20 -3.50 8.81 -8.87
CA ALA A 20 -2.21 8.36 -9.39
C ALA A 20 -2.20 6.84 -9.71
N GLY A 21 -2.69 6.01 -8.79
CA GLY A 21 -2.82 4.58 -9.00
C GLY A 21 -3.78 4.25 -10.15
N SER A 22 -4.89 4.99 -10.28
CA SER A 22 -5.86 4.76 -11.35
C SER A 22 -5.28 5.11 -12.71
N LEU A 23 -4.53 6.21 -12.81
CA LEU A 23 -3.79 6.57 -14.03
C LEU A 23 -2.76 5.49 -14.40
N ALA A 24 -2.02 4.96 -13.41
CA ALA A 24 -1.10 3.85 -13.64
C ALA A 24 -1.82 2.60 -14.15
N LEU A 25 -2.98 2.26 -13.57
CA LEU A 25 -3.78 1.12 -14.00
C LEU A 25 -4.36 1.31 -15.41
N VAL A 26 -4.77 2.52 -15.77
CA VAL A 26 -5.20 2.84 -17.15
C VAL A 26 -4.04 2.60 -18.11
N ALA A 27 -2.84 3.08 -17.79
CA ALA A 27 -1.67 2.83 -18.62
C ALA A 27 -1.40 1.33 -18.79
N VAL A 28 -1.39 0.55 -17.70
CA VAL A 28 -1.20 -0.91 -17.73
C VAL A 28 -2.26 -1.61 -18.61
N THR A 29 -3.52 -1.15 -18.52
CA THR A 29 -4.63 -1.69 -19.32
C THR A 29 -4.48 -1.34 -20.80
N LEU A 30 -4.04 -0.12 -21.13
CA LEU A 30 -3.75 0.31 -22.50
C LEU A 30 -2.58 -0.48 -23.13
N PHE A 31 -1.58 -0.86 -22.34
CA PHE A 31 -0.48 -1.72 -22.79
C PHE A 31 -0.84 -3.21 -22.88
N GLY A 32 -2.11 -3.58 -22.62
CA GLY A 32 -2.59 -4.96 -22.73
C GLY A 32 -2.12 -5.88 -21.59
N LEU A 33 -1.59 -5.32 -20.50
CA LEU A 33 -1.16 -6.08 -19.32
C LEU A 33 -2.29 -6.31 -18.31
N ASN A 34 -3.44 -5.66 -18.52
CA ASN A 34 -4.67 -5.86 -17.76
C ASN A 34 -5.87 -5.80 -18.72
N ASP A 35 -6.94 -6.54 -18.43
CA ASP A 35 -8.17 -6.51 -19.20
C ASP A 35 -9.10 -5.38 -18.70
N TRP A 36 -9.87 -4.78 -19.62
CA TRP A 36 -10.88 -3.78 -19.32
C TRP A 36 -11.96 -4.32 -18.40
N ALA A 37 -12.35 -5.60 -18.55
CA ALA A 37 -13.30 -6.25 -17.63
C ALA A 37 -12.73 -6.37 -16.21
N GLY A 38 -11.40 -6.55 -16.09
CA GLY A 38 -10.67 -6.62 -14.82
C GLY A 38 -10.31 -5.26 -14.23
N PHE A 39 -10.59 -4.15 -14.91
CA PHE A 39 -10.15 -2.82 -14.49
C PHE A 39 -10.74 -2.41 -13.12
N ALA A 40 -12.06 -2.50 -12.96
CA ALA A 40 -12.74 -2.12 -11.73
C ALA A 40 -12.30 -2.96 -10.51
N PRO A 41 -12.30 -4.31 -10.55
CA PRO A 41 -11.83 -5.11 -9.41
C PRO A 41 -10.35 -4.87 -9.11
N SER A 42 -9.51 -4.71 -10.14
CA SER A 42 -8.09 -4.37 -9.94
C SER A 42 -7.91 -3.02 -9.25
N ALA A 43 -8.70 -2.00 -9.63
CA ALA A 43 -8.63 -0.70 -8.99
C ALA A 43 -9.04 -0.79 -7.50
N LEU A 44 -10.11 -1.51 -7.20
CA LEU A 44 -10.56 -1.68 -5.81
C LEU A 44 -9.52 -2.40 -4.95
N VAL A 45 -8.96 -3.49 -5.45
CA VAL A 45 -8.07 -4.37 -4.68
C VAL A 45 -6.64 -3.82 -4.59
N PHE A 46 -6.09 -3.30 -5.68
CA PHE A 46 -4.68 -2.88 -5.73
C PHE A 46 -4.48 -1.38 -5.48
N ILE A 47 -5.53 -0.55 -5.52
CA ILE A 47 -5.40 0.91 -5.34
C ILE A 47 -6.19 1.36 -4.11
N VAL A 48 -7.51 1.19 -4.14
CA VAL A 48 -8.39 1.74 -3.10
C VAL A 48 -8.13 1.06 -1.76
N LEU A 49 -8.08 -0.27 -1.73
CA LEU A 49 -7.86 -1.04 -0.52
C LEU A 49 -6.54 -0.68 0.21
N PRO A 50 -5.35 -0.74 -0.41
CA PRO A 50 -4.11 -0.36 0.28
C PRO A 50 -4.08 1.13 0.66
N ALA A 51 -4.67 2.03 -0.15
CA ALA A 51 -4.76 3.44 0.20
C ALA A 51 -5.65 3.69 1.43
N THR A 52 -6.82 3.05 1.48
CA THR A 52 -7.72 3.15 2.65
C THR A 52 -7.06 2.56 3.90
N LEU A 53 -6.44 1.39 3.79
CA LEU A 53 -5.76 0.74 4.91
C LEU A 53 -4.62 1.62 5.45
N THR A 54 -3.83 2.23 4.57
CA THR A 54 -2.77 3.17 4.96
C THR A 54 -3.32 4.36 5.74
N GLN A 55 -4.43 4.95 5.29
CA GLN A 55 -5.07 6.06 6.01
C GLN A 55 -5.62 5.65 7.37
N VAL A 56 -6.25 4.48 7.47
CA VAL A 56 -6.75 3.95 8.74
C VAL A 56 -5.61 3.72 9.71
N ILE A 57 -4.52 3.07 9.27
CA ILE A 57 -3.33 2.85 10.10
C ILE A 57 -2.74 4.18 10.56
N LEU A 58 -2.57 5.14 9.64
CA LEU A 58 -2.07 6.48 9.96
C LEU A 58 -2.93 7.18 11.03
N GLY A 59 -4.26 7.10 10.90
CA GLY A 59 -5.20 7.66 11.88
C GLY A 59 -5.09 7.00 13.25
N VAL A 60 -5.02 5.67 13.30
CA VAL A 60 -4.86 4.88 14.52
C VAL A 60 -3.52 5.20 15.20
N VAL A 61 -2.42 5.24 14.45
CA VAL A 61 -1.08 5.53 14.99
C VAL A 61 -1.02 6.94 15.55
N ARG A 62 -1.62 7.92 14.87
CA ARG A 62 -1.70 9.31 15.38
C ARG A 62 -2.53 9.44 16.65
N ALA A 63 -3.54 8.59 16.83
CA ALA A 63 -4.41 8.62 18.00
C ALA A 63 -3.81 7.92 19.23
N TYR A 64 -3.07 6.81 19.03
CA TYR A 64 -2.66 5.93 20.12
C TYR A 64 -1.15 5.86 20.38
N LEU A 65 -0.30 6.23 19.42
CA LEU A 65 1.16 6.09 19.57
C LEU A 65 1.87 7.45 19.69
N PRO A 66 3.05 7.48 20.34
CA PRO A 66 3.89 8.66 20.41
C PRO A 66 4.30 9.16 19.02
N LYS A 67 4.31 10.48 18.84
CA LYS A 67 4.66 11.15 17.58
C LYS A 67 6.17 11.22 17.43
N HIS A 68 6.78 10.09 17.16
CA HIS A 68 8.22 9.98 16.89
C HIS A 68 8.49 9.55 15.45
N TYR A 69 9.58 10.07 14.89
CA TYR A 69 10.07 9.70 13.56
C TYR A 69 10.14 8.17 13.35
N PHE A 70 10.72 7.44 14.30
CA PHE A 70 10.88 5.98 14.17
C PHE A 70 9.54 5.26 14.11
N VAL A 71 8.58 5.65 14.97
CA VAL A 71 7.22 5.09 14.98
C VAL A 71 6.54 5.36 13.64
N TYR A 72 6.69 6.57 13.11
CA TYR A 72 6.11 6.94 11.82
C TYR A 72 6.65 6.06 10.68
N VAL A 73 7.97 5.94 10.54
CA VAL A 73 8.58 5.12 9.48
C VAL A 73 8.25 3.64 9.66
N PHE A 74 8.41 3.10 10.88
CA PHE A 74 8.25 1.68 11.12
C PHE A 74 6.79 1.23 11.04
N VAL A 75 5.86 1.98 11.62
CA VAL A 75 4.46 1.58 11.67
C VAL A 75 3.69 2.05 10.44
N ASN A 76 3.77 3.33 10.08
CA ASN A 76 2.95 3.88 8.99
C ASN A 76 3.47 3.53 7.60
N ALA A 77 4.75 3.20 7.44
CA ALA A 77 5.32 2.84 6.13
C ALA A 77 5.69 1.36 6.03
N PHE A 78 6.56 0.85 6.91
CA PHE A 78 7.02 -0.54 6.81
C PHE A 78 5.90 -1.55 7.17
N PHE A 79 5.34 -1.46 8.37
CA PHE A 79 4.28 -2.36 8.82
C PHE A 79 3.01 -2.20 7.97
N ALA A 80 2.60 -0.96 7.69
CA ALA A 80 1.47 -0.70 6.79
C ALA A 80 1.71 -1.28 5.38
N GLY A 81 2.93 -1.19 4.85
CA GLY A 81 3.32 -1.80 3.57
C GLY A 81 3.16 -3.31 3.57
N GLY A 82 3.72 -3.98 4.57
CA GLY A 82 3.60 -5.44 4.71
C GLY A 82 2.17 -5.90 4.92
N LEU A 83 1.43 -5.27 5.83
CA LEU A 83 0.03 -5.60 6.10
C LEU A 83 -0.84 -5.36 4.87
N SER A 84 -0.63 -4.24 4.16
CA SER A 84 -1.35 -3.96 2.91
C SER A 84 -1.10 -5.02 1.86
N ALA A 85 0.15 -5.43 1.65
CA ALA A 85 0.47 -6.48 0.69
C ALA A 85 -0.22 -7.82 1.01
N ILE A 86 -0.25 -8.21 2.30
CA ILE A 86 -0.95 -9.42 2.75
C ILE A 86 -2.46 -9.30 2.49
N VAL A 87 -3.07 -8.18 2.91
CA VAL A 87 -4.52 -7.95 2.77
C VAL A 87 -4.94 -7.88 1.30
N VAL A 88 -4.15 -7.21 0.45
CA VAL A 88 -4.37 -7.17 -1.00
C VAL A 88 -4.29 -8.57 -1.60
N ALA A 89 -3.27 -9.37 -1.26
CA ALA A 89 -3.11 -10.72 -1.79
C ALA A 89 -4.27 -11.65 -1.38
N LEU A 90 -4.70 -11.59 -0.12
CA LEU A 90 -5.86 -12.36 0.36
C LEU A 90 -7.16 -11.91 -0.30
N THR A 91 -7.37 -10.61 -0.47
CA THR A 91 -8.56 -10.06 -1.13
C THR A 91 -8.59 -10.44 -2.61
N ALA A 92 -7.46 -10.33 -3.32
CA ALA A 92 -7.34 -10.78 -4.71
C ALA A 92 -7.67 -12.27 -4.84
N THR A 93 -7.16 -13.10 -3.93
CA THR A 93 -7.46 -14.53 -3.88
C THR A 93 -8.95 -14.79 -3.68
N ALA A 94 -9.58 -14.09 -2.75
CA ALA A 94 -11.02 -14.21 -2.49
C ALA A 94 -11.87 -13.78 -3.71
N VAL A 95 -11.51 -12.68 -4.36
CA VAL A 95 -12.19 -12.21 -5.59
C VAL A 95 -12.10 -13.25 -6.70
N LEU A 96 -10.91 -13.83 -6.93
CA LEU A 96 -10.72 -14.87 -7.95
C LEU A 96 -11.48 -16.16 -7.64
N LEU A 97 -11.57 -16.53 -6.35
CA LEU A 97 -12.31 -17.69 -5.91
C LEU A 97 -13.82 -17.51 -6.12
N VAL A 98 -14.37 -16.36 -5.72
CA VAL A 98 -15.80 -16.04 -5.87
C VAL A 98 -16.18 -15.89 -7.36
N ALA A 99 -15.28 -15.38 -8.19
CA ALA A 99 -15.46 -15.30 -9.63
C ALA A 99 -15.42 -16.67 -10.32
N GLY A 100 -15.06 -17.75 -9.62
CA GLY A 100 -14.91 -19.09 -10.20
C GLY A 100 -13.74 -19.19 -11.19
N ALA A 101 -12.83 -18.22 -11.20
CA ALA A 101 -11.74 -18.14 -12.16
C ALA A 101 -10.65 -19.20 -11.89
N PHE A 102 -10.37 -19.47 -10.61
CA PHE A 102 -9.39 -20.46 -10.19
C PHE A 102 -9.86 -21.24 -8.96
N PRO A 103 -9.60 -22.55 -8.89
CA PRO A 103 -9.90 -23.34 -7.70
C PRO A 103 -8.91 -23.03 -6.57
N LEU A 104 -9.38 -23.10 -5.32
CA LEU A 104 -8.61 -22.71 -4.13
C LEU A 104 -7.26 -23.42 -4.02
N HIS A 105 -7.18 -24.71 -4.37
CA HIS A 105 -5.93 -25.47 -4.30
C HIS A 105 -4.83 -24.87 -5.19
N LYS A 106 -5.16 -24.43 -6.41
CA LYS A 106 -4.17 -23.79 -7.30
C LYS A 106 -3.68 -22.44 -6.78
N LEU A 107 -4.57 -21.67 -6.16
CA LEU A 107 -4.22 -20.38 -5.54
C LEU A 107 -3.37 -20.57 -4.29
N ALA A 108 -3.71 -21.55 -3.46
CA ALA A 108 -2.95 -21.87 -2.25
C ALA A 108 -1.53 -22.32 -2.57
N ASP A 109 -1.39 -23.26 -3.52
CA ASP A 109 -0.11 -23.87 -3.83
C ASP A 109 0.83 -22.91 -4.59
N ASN A 110 0.31 -22.03 -5.45
CA ASN A 110 1.16 -21.19 -6.30
C ASN A 110 1.23 -19.72 -5.88
N TYR A 111 0.19 -19.17 -5.24
CA TYR A 111 0.11 -17.74 -4.95
C TYR A 111 0.31 -17.45 -3.47
N LEU A 112 -0.37 -18.18 -2.58
CA LEU A 112 -0.25 -17.97 -1.13
C LEU A 112 1.12 -18.42 -0.58
N GLN A 113 1.75 -19.44 -1.15
CA GLN A 113 3.10 -19.85 -0.75
C GLN A 113 4.17 -18.79 -1.05
N ILE A 114 3.99 -17.99 -2.11
CA ILE A 114 4.93 -16.94 -2.53
C ILE A 114 4.63 -15.62 -1.80
N LEU A 115 3.49 -15.51 -1.14
CA LEU A 115 3.06 -14.31 -0.41
C LEU A 115 4.12 -13.81 0.60
N PRO A 116 4.78 -14.65 1.42
CA PRO A 116 5.90 -14.23 2.27
C PRO A 116 7.03 -13.53 1.51
N LEU A 117 7.37 -14.06 0.34
CA LEU A 117 8.42 -13.52 -0.52
C LEU A 117 8.01 -12.20 -1.19
N MET A 118 6.70 -11.95 -1.37
CA MET A 118 6.18 -10.73 -1.99
C MET A 118 5.92 -9.60 -1.00
N PHE A 119 5.33 -9.89 0.17
CA PHE A 119 4.98 -8.83 1.12
C PHE A 119 6.21 -8.21 1.77
N PHE A 120 7.27 -9.00 1.98
CA PHE A 120 8.47 -8.52 2.67
C PHE A 120 9.22 -7.43 1.88
N PRO A 121 9.52 -7.59 0.58
CA PRO A 121 10.09 -6.51 -0.23
C PRO A 121 9.19 -5.27 -0.30
N GLU A 122 7.87 -5.45 -0.38
CA GLU A 122 6.92 -4.33 -0.39
C GLU A 122 6.97 -3.55 0.93
N ALA A 123 7.05 -4.23 2.08
CA ALA A 123 7.22 -3.60 3.38
C ALA A 123 8.54 -2.80 3.46
N VAL A 124 9.65 -3.42 3.08
CA VAL A 124 10.99 -2.80 3.11
C VAL A 124 11.04 -1.56 2.23
N ILE A 125 10.55 -1.65 0.99
CA ILE A 125 10.60 -0.54 0.02
C ILE A 125 9.76 0.64 0.48
N ASN A 126 8.54 0.41 0.97
CA ASN A 126 7.71 1.49 1.50
C ASN A 126 8.39 2.15 2.72
N GLY A 127 8.96 1.35 3.63
CA GLY A 127 9.73 1.86 4.76
C GLY A 127 10.93 2.71 4.36
N TRP A 128 11.74 2.23 3.41
CA TRP A 128 12.92 2.94 2.92
C TRP A 128 12.57 4.24 2.19
N LEU A 129 11.59 4.21 1.29
CA LEU A 129 11.18 5.40 0.54
C LEU A 129 10.72 6.50 1.50
N ILE A 130 9.90 6.15 2.49
CA ILE A 130 9.42 7.13 3.48
C ILE A 130 10.55 7.59 4.41
N ALA A 131 11.44 6.70 4.86
CA ALA A 131 12.60 7.09 5.67
C ALA A 131 13.48 8.11 4.95
N ILE A 132 13.79 7.86 3.67
CA ILE A 132 14.60 8.76 2.85
C ILE A 132 13.86 10.08 2.63
N MET A 133 12.59 10.05 2.26
CA MET A 133 11.85 11.27 1.97
C MET A 133 11.64 12.14 3.20
N VAL A 134 11.30 11.55 4.35
CA VAL A 134 11.20 12.32 5.60
C VAL A 134 12.57 12.87 6.02
N GLY A 135 13.66 12.12 5.83
CA GLY A 135 15.00 12.58 6.19
C GLY A 135 15.56 13.71 5.30
N TYR A 136 15.23 13.74 4.01
CA TYR A 136 15.81 14.71 3.05
C TYR A 136 14.83 15.78 2.55
N LYS A 137 13.54 15.46 2.43
CA LYS A 137 12.47 16.30 1.86
C LYS A 137 11.14 16.07 2.59
N PRO A 138 11.04 16.37 3.88
CA PRO A 138 9.83 16.11 4.67
C PRO A 138 8.57 16.76 4.09
N ASP A 139 8.70 17.93 3.44
CA ASP A 139 7.60 18.62 2.75
C ASP A 139 6.91 17.79 1.65
N TRP A 140 7.59 16.76 1.12
CA TRP A 140 7.00 15.85 0.12
C TRP A 140 6.11 14.78 0.75
N VAL A 141 6.21 14.61 2.07
CA VAL A 141 5.41 13.66 2.84
C VAL A 141 4.32 14.42 3.57
N ARG A 142 3.19 14.70 2.90
CA ARG A 142 2.11 15.53 3.47
C ARG A 142 1.55 15.01 4.79
N SER A 143 1.63 13.70 5.03
CA SER A 143 1.21 13.09 6.31
C SER A 143 2.28 13.15 7.42
N PHE A 144 3.45 13.70 7.15
CA PHE A 144 4.49 13.99 8.12
C PHE A 144 4.61 15.51 8.33
N ARG A 145 4.82 15.92 9.58
CA ARG A 145 5.08 17.32 9.95
C ARG A 145 6.27 17.36 10.90
N ASP A 146 7.35 18.03 10.52
CA ASP A 146 8.58 18.11 11.32
C ASP A 146 8.31 18.62 12.74
N GLU A 147 7.51 19.67 12.87
CA GLU A 147 7.10 20.28 14.15
C GLU A 147 6.46 19.27 15.12
N GLU A 148 5.73 18.30 14.58
CA GLU A 148 4.94 17.35 15.36
C GLU A 148 5.73 16.08 15.69
N TYR A 149 6.66 15.67 14.82
CA TYR A 149 7.35 14.38 14.90
C TYR A 149 8.84 14.46 15.28
N LEU A 150 9.48 15.63 15.16
CA LEU A 150 10.87 15.88 15.58
C LEU A 150 10.97 16.70 16.87
N HIS A 151 9.97 17.54 17.17
CA HIS A 151 9.95 18.40 18.36
C HIS A 151 8.96 17.95 19.44
N GLY A 152 8.36 16.76 19.30
CA GLY A 152 7.53 16.12 20.32
C GLY A 152 8.33 15.78 21.57
N LYS A 153 8.57 16.79 22.42
CA LYS A 153 8.98 16.67 23.81
C LYS A 153 7.84 16.12 24.65
#